data_AF-K1SRG5-F1
#
_entry.id   AF-K1SRG5-F1
#
_cell.length_a   1.000
_cell.length_b   1.000
_cell.length_c   1.000
_cell.angle_alpha   90.00
_cell.angle_beta   90.00
_cell.angle_gamma   90.00
#
_symmetry.space_group_name_H-M   'P 1'
#
loop_
_entity.id
_entity.type
_entity.pdbx_description
1 polymer ?
#
loop_
_entity_poly.entity_id
_entity_poly.type
_entity_poly.pdbx_seq_one_letter_code
_entity_poly.pdbx_strand_id
1 'polypeptide(L)' 'MNYNRSEFQASYGLSSQLPESDRPEFVFSGRSNVGKSSLINRLCNRKNLARVSATPG' A
#
# COMPACT_ATOMS: atom_id res chain seq x y z
N MET A 1 -2.45 7.16 17.02
CA MET A 1 -3.10 7.29 15.70
C MET A 1 -3.75 5.95 15.37
N ASN A 2 -5.03 5.93 15.01
CA ASN A 2 -5.78 4.70 14.75
C ASN A 2 -6.13 4.63 13.26
N TYR A 3 -5.43 3.77 12.51
CA TYR A 3 -5.54 3.65 11.05
C TYR A 3 -6.40 2.46 10.59
N ASN A 4 -7.26 1.95 11.48
CA ASN A 4 -8.08 0.77 11.21
C ASN A 4 -9.08 1.00 10.06
N ARG A 5 -9.40 2.26 9.74
CA ARG A 5 -10.23 2.64 8.59
C ARG A 5 -9.36 2.92 7.36
N SER A 6 -8.97 1.84 6.71
CA SER A 6 -8.15 1.85 5.49
C SER A 6 -8.78 0.94 4.44
N GLU A 7 -8.74 1.40 3.20
CA GLU A 7 -9.27 0.72 2.02
C GLU A 7 -8.33 0.86 0.83
N PHE A 8 -8.37 -0.11 -0.07
CA PHE A 8 -7.68 -0.02 -1.34
C PHE A 8 -8.49 0.86 -2.30
N GLN A 9 -7.89 1.93 -2.81
CA GLN A 9 -8.57 2.88 -3.68
C GLN A 9 -8.37 2.57 -5.16
N ALA A 10 -7.11 2.41 -5.61
CA ALA A 10 -6.76 2.14 -6.99
C ALA A 10 -5.34 1.59 -7.13
N SER A 11 -5.03 1.02 -8.29
CA SER A 11 -3.68 0.66 -8.72
C SER A 11 -3.44 1.18 -10.13
N TYR A 12 -2.30 1.81 -10.33
CA TYR A 12 -1.90 2.40 -11.59
C TYR A 12 -0.60 1.77 -12.09
N GLY A 13 -0.51 1.53 -13.40
CA GLY A 13 0.70 1.00 -14.03
C GLY A 13 1.64 2.09 -14.54
N LEU A 14 1.09 3.28 -14.82
CA LEU A 14 1.82 4.42 -15.38
C LEU A 14 1.58 5.66 -14.51
N SER A 15 2.61 6.50 -14.39
CA SER A 15 2.53 7.76 -13.62
C SER A 15 1.48 8.73 -14.17
N SER A 16 1.25 8.73 -15.49
CA SER A 16 0.23 9.57 -16.14
C SER A 16 -1.22 9.20 -15.77
N GLN A 17 -1.44 8.05 -15.15
CA GLN A 17 -2.77 7.64 -14.68
C GLN A 17 -3.08 8.13 -13.26
N LEU A 18 -2.10 8.70 -12.56
CA LEU A 18 -2.29 9.20 -11.20
C LEU A 18 -3.22 10.43 -11.21
N PRO A 19 -4.17 10.52 -10.27
CA PRO A 19 -4.95 11.74 -10.09
C PRO A 19 -4.03 12.88 -9.60
N GLU A 20 -4.50 14.12 -9.73
CA GLU A 20 -3.84 15.25 -9.09
C GLU A 20 -3.85 15.06 -7.57
N SER A 21 -2.73 15.38 -6.92
CA SER A 21 -2.59 15.25 -5.47
C SER A 21 -3.45 16.30 -4.78
N ASP A 22 -4.37 15.85 -3.92
CA ASP A 22 -5.30 16.69 -3.17
C ASP A 22 -4.97 16.78 -1.67
N ARG A 23 -4.01 15.99 -1.21
CA ARG A 23 -3.61 15.86 0.21
C ARG A 23 -2.19 15.31 0.33
N PRO A 24 -1.55 15.43 1.50
CA PRO A 24 -0.27 14.79 1.76
C PRO A 24 -0.35 13.26 1.62
N GLU A 25 0.62 12.67 0.93
CA GLU A 25 0.72 11.23 0.70
C GLU A 25 2.02 10.67 1.27
N PHE A 26 1.99 9.40 1.69
CA PHE A 26 3.17 8.66 2.14
C PHE A 26 3.46 7.51 1.19
N VAL A 27 4.72 7.41 0.75
CA VAL A 27 5.17 6.36 -0.17
C VAL A 27 5.97 5.30 0.58
N PHE A 28 5.64 4.03 0.36
CA PHE A 28 6.42 2.89 0.84
C PHE A 28 7.31 2.36 -0.29
N SER A 29 8.63 2.58 -0.20
CA SER A 29 9.61 2.08 -1.17
C SER A 29 10.55 1.04 -0.54
N GLY A 30 11.02 0.07 -1.32
CA GLY A 30 11.91 -0.99 -0.87
C GLY A 30 11.94 -2.22 -1.77
N ARG A 31 13.01 -3.02 -1.66
CA ARG A 31 13.32 -4.16 -2.54
C ARG A 31 12.26 -5.27 -2.54
N SER A 32 11.69 -5.61 -1.39
CA SER A 32 10.76 -6.74 -1.25
C SER A 32 9.31 -6.27 -1.17
N ASN A 33 8.43 -6.82 -2.01
CA ASN A 33 6.99 -6.60 -1.92
C ASN A 33 6.42 -7.21 -0.63
N VAL A 34 6.92 -8.37 -0.21
CA VAL A 34 6.52 -9.04 1.04
C VAL A 34 6.74 -8.14 2.25
N GLY A 35 7.91 -7.49 2.35
CA GLY A 35 8.23 -6.60 3.47
C GLY A 35 7.34 -5.36 3.51
N LYS A 36 7.16 -4.69 2.37
CA LYS A 36 6.30 -3.49 2.26
C LYS A 36 4.86 -3.79 2.63
N SER A 37 4.27 -4.82 2.03
CA SER A 37 2.89 -5.23 2.32
C SER A 37 2.70 -5.64 3.78
N SER A 38 3.70 -6.33 4.38
CA SER A 38 3.66 -6.69 5.80
C SER A 38 3.67 -5.46 6.72
N LEU A 39 4.47 -4.43 6.38
CA LEU A 39 4.51 -3.18 7.14
C LEU A 39 3.17 -2.45 7.06
N ILE A 40 2.58 -2.31 5.87
CA ILE A 40 1.27 -1.66 5.66
C ILE A 40 0.20 -2.36 6.50
N ASN A 41 0.15 -3.68 6.44
CA ASN A 41 -0.80 -4.49 7.21
C ASN A 41 -0.66 -4.29 8.73
N ARG A 42 0.57 -4.18 9.25
CA ARG A 42 0.82 -3.89 10.66
C ARG A 42 0.41 -2.47 11.06
N LEU A 43 0.76 -1.45 10.26
CA LEU A 43 0.43 -0.06 10.54
C LEU A 43 -1.09 0.18 10.55
N CYS A 44 -1.82 -0.49 9.66
CA CYS A 44 -3.27 -0.40 9.57
C CYS A 44 -4.01 -1.39 10.49
N ASN A 45 -3.30 -2.25 11.22
CA ASN A 45 -3.86 -3.34 12.02
C ASN A 45 -4.86 -4.22 11.23
N ARG A 46 -4.53 -4.54 9.97
CA ARG A 46 -5.35 -5.36 9.05
C ARG A 46 -4.51 -6.43 8.39
N LYS A 47 -5.01 -7.67 8.31
CA LYS A 47 -4.24 -8.81 7.80
C LYS A 47 -4.10 -8.86 6.26
N ASN A 48 -5.07 -8.34 5.52
CA ASN A 48 -5.17 -8.50 4.06
C ASN A 48 -5.46 -7.19 3.32
N LEU A 49 -4.98 -6.05 3.83
CA LEU A 49 -5.15 -4.75 3.15
C LEU A 49 -4.19 -4.64 1.96
N ALA A 50 -2.91 -4.85 2.20
CA ALA A 50 -1.90 -4.98 1.15
C ALA A 50 -1.67 -6.46 0.85
N ARG A 51 -1.71 -6.84 -0.43
CA ARG A 51 -1.50 -8.23 -0.85
C ARG A 51 -0.07 -8.66 -0.52
N VAL A 52 0.05 -9.71 0.30
CA VAL A 52 1.31 -10.40 0.58
C VAL A 52 1.28 -11.71 -0.20
N SER A 53 2.05 -11.82 -1.29
CA SER A 53 2.25 -13.08 -2.00
C SER A 53 3.60 -13.68 -1.60
N ALA A 54 3.60 -14.96 -1.22
CA ALA A 54 4.83 -15.71 -0.96
C ALA A 54 5.51 -16.18 -2.26
N THR A 55 4.75 -16.25 -3.36
CA THR A 55 5.28 -16.61 -4.68
C THR A 55 5.86 -15.35 -5.34
N PRO A 56 7.15 -15.36 -5.75
CA PRO A 56 7.71 -14.31 -6.60
C PRO A 56 6.90 -14.24 -7.90
N GLY A 57 6.65 -13.01 -8.36
CA GLY A 57 6.23 -12.76 -9.74
C GLY A 57 7.47 -12.68 -10.62
#